data_AF-A0A4Z2FSL0-F1
#
_entry.id   AF-A0A4Z2FSL0-F1
#
_cell.length_a   1.000
_cell.length_b   1.000
_cell.length_c   1.000
_cell.angle_alpha   90.00
_cell.angle_beta   90.00
_cell.angle_gamma   90.00
#
_symmetry.space_group_name_H-M   'P 1'
#
loop_
_entity.id
_entity.type
_entity.pdbx_description
1 polymer ?
#
loop_
_entity_poly.entity_id
_entity_poly.type
_entity_poly.pdbx_seq_one_letter_code
_entity_poly.pdbx_strand_id
1 'polypeptide(L)'
;MSAGLTPRHRRGHDAHNGAAVSHRVDTEEWMATVEVLLSKSCEACQWLVQYLSGPEGREMTRICLLECSVREVRVVVASILERTLESALHFGDPGVDGLTDTLLSLLDKDVPENVKNCAQYFGLFSNFAQRGCGPCQLLLKHSAYRRMLIFLLGPNRQNNQNRRWSPAQAPPGVFKLRVSCVPASTQLLPLHADILASLFTPEGQPYLLEVMFAMRELSGPLSLLIEMVTYSSYCNEPFSLGVLQLLKTQLETAPPHELKNVFQMLQELLVMEDPLQTQRLKYAFESEKGLLALMHQSNNVDSRRCYQCVKFLVTLAQKCAPAKEYFKDLSVPWLRLLLDAGRGSGRLQSLGVSPGPRGLEAS
;
A
#
# COMPACT_ATOMS: atom_id res chain seq x y z
N MET A 1 28.81 -0.07 -69.03
CA MET A 1 27.64 -0.57 -68.27
C MET A 1 27.53 0.25 -67.00
N SER A 2 26.63 1.24 -67.01
CA SER A 2 26.32 2.09 -65.86
C SER A 2 25.45 1.35 -64.86
N ALA A 3 25.74 1.49 -63.57
CA ALA A 3 24.77 1.26 -62.50
C ALA A 3 24.79 2.47 -61.56
N GLY A 4 23.68 3.20 -61.55
CA GLY A 4 23.43 4.30 -60.64
C GLY A 4 22.96 3.80 -59.28
N LEU A 5 23.30 4.55 -58.23
CA LEU A 5 22.71 4.42 -56.90
C LEU A 5 22.26 5.81 -56.43
N THR A 6 20.96 6.03 -56.45
CA THR A 6 20.27 7.13 -55.76
C THR A 6 20.17 6.83 -54.26
N PRO A 7 20.33 7.83 -53.36
CA PRO A 7 20.15 7.63 -51.92
C PRO A 7 18.67 7.80 -51.52
N ARG A 8 18.11 6.85 -50.78
CA ARG A 8 16.80 6.99 -50.14
C ARG A 8 16.84 6.69 -48.64
N HIS A 9 16.32 7.68 -47.89
CA HIS A 9 15.70 7.62 -46.56
C HIS A 9 16.47 7.03 -45.37
N ARG A 10 17.18 7.91 -44.67
CA ARG A 10 17.48 7.81 -43.22
C ARG A 10 17.32 9.18 -42.53
N ARG A 11 16.21 9.87 -42.77
CA ARG A 11 15.97 11.23 -42.22
C ARG A 11 14.69 11.37 -41.38
N GLY A 12 13.99 10.27 -41.11
CA GLY A 12 12.71 10.29 -40.37
C GLY A 12 12.78 9.91 -38.90
N HIS A 13 13.81 9.18 -38.45
CA HIS A 13 13.83 8.62 -37.09
C HIS A 13 14.54 9.53 -36.07
N ASP A 14 15.57 10.28 -36.49
CA ASP A 14 16.36 11.14 -35.58
C ASP A 14 15.68 12.49 -35.28
N ALA A 15 14.85 13.01 -36.20
CA ALA A 15 14.15 14.28 -36.02
C ALA A 15 13.01 14.20 -34.98
N HIS A 16 12.31 13.07 -34.91
CA HIS A 16 11.27 12.83 -33.90
C HIS A 16 11.85 12.69 -32.50
N ASN A 17 13.03 12.07 -32.38
CA ASN A 17 13.74 11.95 -31.11
C ASN A 17 14.30 13.30 -30.65
N GLY A 18 14.83 14.12 -31.56
CA GLY A 18 15.32 15.47 -31.25
C GLY A 18 14.23 16.45 -30.79
N ALA A 19 13.06 16.43 -31.43
CA ALA A 19 11.93 17.30 -31.06
C ALA A 19 11.32 16.90 -29.69
N ALA A 20 11.18 15.60 -29.43
CA ALA A 20 10.67 15.11 -28.15
C ALA A 20 11.64 15.40 -26.99
N VAL A 21 12.94 15.39 -27.23
CA VAL A 21 13.96 15.79 -26.24
C VAL A 21 13.94 17.30 -26.01
N SER A 22 13.85 18.12 -27.07
CA SER A 22 13.75 19.58 -26.96
C SER A 22 12.52 20.02 -26.15
N HIS A 23 11.34 19.48 -26.45
CA HIS A 23 10.11 19.85 -25.72
C HIS A 23 10.10 19.41 -24.25
N ARG A 24 10.82 18.32 -23.91
CA ARG A 24 10.99 17.89 -22.52
C ARG A 24 11.89 18.85 -21.73
N VAL A 25 12.99 19.30 -22.35
CA VAL A 25 13.88 20.32 -21.77
C VAL A 25 13.10 21.61 -21.52
N ASP A 26 12.29 22.07 -22.48
CA ASP A 26 11.44 23.25 -22.29
C ASP A 26 10.49 23.09 -21.08
N THR A 27 9.88 21.92 -20.93
CA THR A 27 8.93 21.66 -19.83
C THR A 27 9.63 21.69 -18.46
N GLU A 28 10.83 21.12 -18.36
CA GLU A 28 11.62 21.15 -17.12
C GLU A 28 12.04 22.58 -16.74
N GLU A 29 12.44 23.40 -17.72
CA GLU A 29 12.77 24.82 -17.50
C GLU A 29 11.56 25.64 -17.03
N TRP A 30 10.39 25.43 -17.64
CA TRP A 30 9.15 26.06 -17.18
C TRP A 30 8.77 25.64 -15.77
N MET A 31 8.90 24.34 -15.44
CA MET A 31 8.64 23.85 -14.09
C MET A 31 9.60 24.43 -13.06
N ALA A 32 10.89 24.55 -13.38
CA ALA A 32 11.86 25.21 -12.52
C ALA A 32 11.51 26.69 -12.30
N THR A 33 11.06 27.38 -13.35
CA THR A 33 10.63 28.78 -13.27
C THR A 33 9.41 28.93 -12.35
N VAL A 34 8.40 28.07 -12.50
CA VAL A 34 7.21 28.05 -11.64
C VAL A 34 7.60 27.76 -10.18
N GLU A 35 8.48 26.80 -9.93
CA GLU A 35 8.96 26.50 -8.58
C GLU A 35 9.69 27.69 -7.93
N VAL A 36 10.52 28.41 -8.69
CA VAL A 36 11.19 29.61 -8.19
C VAL A 36 10.17 30.71 -7.88
N LEU A 37 9.21 30.98 -8.77
CA LEU A 37 8.18 32.00 -8.55
C LEU A 37 7.35 31.68 -7.31
N LEU A 38 6.86 30.45 -7.19
CA LEU A 38 6.03 30.03 -6.06
C LEU A 38 6.81 30.02 -4.74
N SER A 39 8.10 29.69 -4.74
CA SER A 39 8.90 29.67 -3.50
C SER A 39 9.42 31.04 -3.07
N LYS A 40 9.41 32.05 -3.95
CA LYS A 40 10.03 33.36 -3.70
C LYS A 40 9.07 34.53 -3.64
N SER A 41 7.90 34.46 -4.28
CA SER A 41 6.89 35.54 -4.26
C SER A 41 5.60 35.04 -3.65
N CYS A 42 5.22 35.62 -2.51
CA CYS A 42 3.94 35.32 -1.88
C CYS A 42 2.76 35.82 -2.73
N GLU A 43 2.93 36.92 -3.49
CA GLU A 43 1.91 37.47 -4.39
C GLU A 43 1.65 36.53 -5.58
N ALA A 44 2.70 35.99 -6.20
CA ALA A 44 2.57 35.01 -7.27
C ALA A 44 1.88 33.72 -6.78
N CYS A 45 2.25 33.26 -5.58
CA CYS A 45 1.61 32.12 -4.94
C CYS A 45 0.12 32.40 -4.64
N GLN A 46 -0.20 33.54 -4.03
CA GLN A 46 -1.58 33.97 -3.72
C GLN A 46 -2.45 34.06 -4.97
N TRP A 47 -1.91 34.65 -6.04
CA TRP A 47 -2.63 34.73 -7.31
C TRP A 47 -2.96 33.34 -7.85
N LEU A 48 -2.00 32.41 -7.82
CA LEU A 48 -2.21 31.06 -8.33
C LEU A 48 -3.20 30.28 -7.45
N VAL A 49 -3.13 30.42 -6.13
CA VAL A 49 -4.11 29.86 -5.17
C VAL A 49 -5.52 30.34 -5.50
N GLN A 50 -5.69 31.64 -5.73
CA GLN A 50 -6.99 32.23 -6.10
C GLN A 50 -7.49 31.71 -7.44
N TYR A 51 -6.62 31.66 -8.46
CA TYR A 51 -6.98 31.15 -9.79
C TYR A 51 -7.43 29.68 -9.73
N LEU A 52 -6.64 28.83 -9.08
CA LEU A 52 -6.91 27.39 -8.96
C LEU A 52 -8.16 27.08 -8.12
N SER A 53 -8.47 27.92 -7.13
CA SER A 53 -9.69 27.80 -6.33
C SER A 53 -10.94 28.34 -7.07
N GLY A 54 -10.73 29.13 -8.12
CA GLY A 54 -11.79 29.66 -8.97
C GLY A 54 -12.39 28.62 -9.92
N PRO A 55 -13.54 28.93 -10.56
CA PRO A 55 -14.23 28.00 -11.45
C PRO A 55 -13.39 27.58 -12.65
N GLU A 56 -12.65 28.52 -13.26
CA GLU A 56 -11.78 28.23 -14.40
C GLU A 56 -10.60 27.33 -14.00
N GLY A 57 -9.91 27.65 -12.91
CA GLY A 57 -8.79 26.84 -12.43
C GLY A 57 -9.20 25.45 -11.96
N ARG A 58 -10.39 25.32 -11.34
CA ARG A 58 -10.97 24.02 -10.98
C ARG A 58 -11.27 23.18 -12.22
N GLU A 59 -11.84 23.78 -13.26
CA GLU A 59 -12.12 23.10 -14.52
C GLU A 59 -10.82 22.67 -15.23
N MET A 60 -9.81 23.53 -15.26
CA MET A 60 -8.49 23.19 -15.79
C MET A 60 -7.83 22.05 -15.01
N THR A 61 -7.94 22.07 -13.68
CA THR A 61 -7.45 21.00 -12.81
C THR A 61 -8.13 19.69 -13.16
N ARG A 62 -9.47 19.68 -13.24
CA ARG A 62 -10.27 18.50 -13.59
C ARG A 62 -9.86 17.92 -14.95
N ILE A 63 -9.80 18.75 -15.99
CA ILE A 63 -9.42 18.34 -17.34
C ILE A 63 -7.99 17.81 -17.37
N CYS A 64 -7.02 18.57 -16.85
CA CYS A 64 -5.61 18.25 -17.04
C CYS A 64 -5.10 17.18 -16.08
N LEU A 65 -5.65 17.08 -14.87
CA LEU A 65 -5.23 16.10 -13.84
C LEU A 65 -5.99 14.77 -13.95
N LEU A 66 -7.26 14.78 -14.37
CA LEU A 66 -8.11 13.57 -14.34
C LEU A 66 -8.51 13.10 -15.74
N GLU A 67 -8.99 13.98 -16.61
CA GLU A 67 -9.51 13.56 -17.93
C GLU A 67 -8.43 13.39 -18.99
N CYS A 68 -7.34 14.15 -18.87
CA CYS A 68 -6.24 14.13 -19.82
C CYS A 68 -5.65 12.72 -19.94
N SER A 69 -5.59 12.19 -21.16
CA SER A 69 -5.04 10.86 -21.43
C SER A 69 -3.51 10.83 -21.31
N VAL A 70 -2.84 11.97 -21.49
CA VAL A 70 -1.38 12.10 -21.45
C VAL A 70 -0.88 12.12 -20.01
N ARG A 71 -0.12 11.09 -19.62
CA ARG A 71 0.39 10.94 -18.25
C ARG A 71 1.33 12.07 -17.86
N GLU A 72 2.17 12.52 -18.77
CA GLU A 72 3.15 13.58 -18.55
C GLU A 72 2.47 14.90 -18.16
N VAL A 73 1.36 15.24 -18.82
CA VAL A 73 0.55 16.42 -18.46
C VAL A 73 0.01 16.29 -17.04
N ARG A 74 -0.57 15.12 -16.68
CA ARG A 74 -1.06 14.87 -15.32
C ARG A 74 0.04 15.01 -14.26
N VAL A 75 1.26 14.55 -14.57
CA VAL A 75 2.42 14.66 -13.66
C VAL A 75 2.84 16.12 -13.46
N VAL A 76 2.91 16.89 -14.54
CA VAL A 76 3.24 18.32 -14.51
C VAL A 76 2.20 19.08 -13.68
N VAL A 77 0.92 18.88 -13.96
CA VAL A 77 -0.17 19.58 -13.23
C VAL A 77 -0.21 19.18 -11.76
N ALA A 78 -0.06 17.89 -11.43
CA ALA A 78 0.05 17.45 -10.04
C ALA A 78 1.22 18.12 -9.32
N SER A 79 2.35 18.31 -10.00
CA SER A 79 3.54 18.95 -9.43
C SER A 79 3.34 20.46 -9.19
N ILE A 80 2.65 21.15 -10.09
CA ILE A 80 2.30 22.57 -9.92
C ILE A 80 1.37 22.74 -8.71
N LEU A 81 0.33 21.92 -8.63
CA LEU A 81 -0.64 21.97 -7.52
C LEU A 81 0.02 21.61 -6.18
N GLU A 82 0.88 20.57 -6.13
CA GLU A 82 1.69 20.22 -4.96
C GLU A 82 2.54 21.42 -4.51
N ARG A 83 3.29 22.03 -5.44
CA ARG A 83 4.16 23.16 -5.12
C ARG A 83 3.40 24.40 -4.66
N THR A 84 2.19 24.60 -5.21
CA THR A 84 1.30 25.70 -4.81
C THR A 84 0.82 25.49 -3.37
N LEU A 85 0.36 24.29 -3.01
CA LEU A 85 -0.04 23.97 -1.63
C LEU A 85 1.13 24.13 -0.65
N GLU A 86 2.32 23.63 -1.01
CA GLU A 86 3.52 23.77 -0.18
C GLU A 86 3.90 25.22 0.07
N SER A 87 3.91 26.03 -0.98
CA SER A 87 4.31 27.45 -0.90
C SER A 87 3.26 28.28 -0.18
N ALA A 88 1.97 28.04 -0.46
CA ALA A 88 0.86 28.71 0.21
C ALA A 88 0.85 28.43 1.72
N LEU A 89 1.08 27.16 2.10
CA LEU A 89 1.23 26.79 3.51
C LEU A 89 2.46 27.45 4.14
N HIS A 90 3.59 27.49 3.43
CA HIS A 90 4.82 28.12 3.91
C HIS A 90 4.65 29.62 4.17
N PHE A 91 3.95 30.33 3.28
CA PHE A 91 3.69 31.76 3.43
C PHE A 91 2.54 32.09 4.39
N GLY A 92 1.79 31.10 4.88
CA GLY A 92 0.60 31.33 5.69
C GLY A 92 -0.53 31.99 4.91
N ASP A 93 -0.67 31.65 3.63
CA ASP A 93 -1.68 32.18 2.73
C ASP A 93 -3.10 31.84 3.23
N PRO A 94 -4.01 32.82 3.43
CA PRO A 94 -5.37 32.55 3.89
C PRO A 94 -6.20 31.73 2.90
N GLY A 95 -5.83 31.70 1.61
CA GLY A 95 -6.49 30.92 0.56
C GLY A 95 -6.12 29.43 0.55
N VAL A 96 -5.10 29.00 1.30
CA VAL A 96 -4.63 27.60 1.29
C VAL A 96 -5.70 26.61 1.71
N ASP A 97 -6.56 27.01 2.66
CA ASP A 97 -7.69 26.21 3.12
C ASP A 97 -8.70 25.99 1.98
N GLY A 98 -9.07 27.06 1.27
CA GLY A 98 -10.00 27.01 0.14
C GLY A 98 -9.46 26.18 -1.03
N LEU A 99 -8.16 26.29 -1.35
CA LEU A 99 -7.53 25.46 -2.37
C LEU A 99 -7.53 23.98 -1.97
N THR A 100 -7.22 23.68 -0.72
CA THR A 100 -7.23 22.30 -0.20
C THR A 100 -8.63 21.69 -0.31
N ASP A 101 -9.64 22.42 0.14
CA ASP A 101 -11.04 22.00 0.02
C ASP A 101 -11.48 21.81 -1.45
N THR A 102 -11.08 22.72 -2.33
CA THR A 102 -11.38 22.66 -3.77
C THR A 102 -10.81 21.38 -4.38
N LEU A 103 -9.54 21.08 -4.12
CA LEU A 103 -8.89 19.88 -4.63
C LEU A 103 -9.53 18.61 -4.04
N LEU A 104 -9.82 18.60 -2.73
CA LEU A 104 -10.46 17.46 -2.09
C LEU A 104 -11.91 17.23 -2.55
N SER A 105 -12.62 18.28 -2.99
CA SER A 105 -13.99 18.15 -3.53
C SER A 105 -14.05 17.36 -4.84
N LEU A 106 -12.91 17.19 -5.54
CA LEU A 106 -12.83 16.32 -6.71
C LEU A 106 -13.10 14.84 -6.35
N LEU A 107 -12.95 14.43 -5.08
CA LEU A 107 -13.29 13.07 -4.62
C LEU A 107 -14.78 12.77 -4.66
N ASP A 108 -15.64 13.80 -4.61
CA ASP A 108 -17.08 13.62 -4.50
C ASP A 108 -17.67 13.07 -5.81
N LYS A 109 -17.09 13.46 -6.95
CA LYS A 109 -17.60 13.09 -8.28
C LYS A 109 -16.50 12.82 -9.31
N ASP A 110 -15.60 13.78 -9.52
CA ASP A 110 -14.69 13.78 -10.68
C ASP A 110 -13.68 12.62 -10.64
N VAL A 111 -13.10 12.35 -9.48
CA VAL A 111 -12.15 11.24 -9.27
C VAL A 111 -12.83 9.87 -9.46
N PRO A 112 -14.00 9.60 -8.85
CA PRO A 112 -14.81 8.41 -9.16
C PRO A 112 -15.12 8.16 -10.64
N GLU A 113 -15.36 9.22 -11.42
CA GLU A 113 -15.63 9.10 -12.86
C GLU A 113 -14.34 8.83 -13.66
N ASN A 114 -13.17 9.20 -13.12
CA ASN A 114 -11.88 9.15 -13.80
C ASN A 114 -10.83 8.25 -13.09
N VAL A 115 -11.28 7.16 -12.45
CA VAL A 115 -10.42 6.30 -11.59
C VAL A 115 -9.19 5.73 -12.31
N LYS A 116 -9.25 5.51 -13.62
CA LYS A 116 -8.10 5.00 -14.40
C LYS A 116 -6.92 5.98 -14.45
N ASN A 117 -7.18 7.27 -14.26
CA ASN A 117 -6.20 8.36 -14.38
C ASN A 117 -5.89 9.05 -13.04
N CYS A 118 -6.54 8.66 -11.94
CA CYS A 118 -6.44 9.39 -10.67
C CYS A 118 -5.14 9.15 -9.88
N ALA A 119 -4.19 8.36 -10.40
CA ALA A 119 -2.94 8.06 -9.71
C ALA A 119 -2.14 9.33 -9.36
N GLN A 120 -2.08 10.31 -10.27
CA GLN A 120 -1.39 11.59 -10.03
C GLN A 120 -2.11 12.46 -8.99
N TYR A 121 -3.45 12.39 -8.92
CA TYR A 121 -4.24 13.07 -7.91
C TYR A 121 -3.91 12.56 -6.49
N PHE A 122 -3.88 11.25 -6.27
CA PHE A 122 -3.45 10.69 -4.99
C PHE A 122 -1.94 10.89 -4.75
N GLY A 123 -1.13 10.89 -5.83
CA GLY A 123 0.27 11.28 -5.86
C GLY A 123 0.55 12.60 -5.16
N LEU A 124 -0.17 13.64 -5.58
CA LEU A 124 -0.09 14.99 -5.02
C LEU A 124 -0.29 14.99 -3.51
N PHE A 125 -1.38 14.41 -3.01
CA PHE A 125 -1.67 14.43 -1.57
C PHE A 125 -0.69 13.58 -0.77
N SER A 126 -0.27 12.44 -1.34
CA SER A 126 0.74 11.59 -0.72
C SER A 126 2.08 12.30 -0.58
N ASN A 127 2.53 13.00 -1.63
CA ASN A 127 3.78 13.77 -1.59
C ASN A 127 3.68 14.95 -0.64
N PHE A 128 2.58 15.70 -0.69
CA PHE A 128 2.33 16.83 0.18
C PHE A 128 2.35 16.43 1.66
N ALA A 129 1.66 15.35 2.04
CA ALA A 129 1.67 14.82 3.41
C ALA A 129 3.08 14.44 3.90
N GLN A 130 3.96 13.99 3.00
CA GLN A 130 5.33 13.60 3.33
C GLN A 130 6.27 14.79 3.59
N ARG A 131 5.82 16.04 3.42
CA ARG A 131 6.63 17.24 3.68
C ARG A 131 6.69 17.64 5.16
N GLY A 132 5.87 17.03 6.02
CA GLY A 132 5.95 17.19 7.48
C GLY A 132 4.60 17.38 8.16
N CYS A 133 4.62 17.85 9.40
CA CYS A 133 3.44 17.96 10.25
C CYS A 133 2.41 18.98 9.75
N GLY A 134 2.84 20.13 9.23
CA GLY A 134 1.94 21.18 8.72
C GLY A 134 1.01 20.69 7.61
N PRO A 135 1.53 20.09 6.53
CA PRO A 135 0.72 19.46 5.48
C PRO A 135 -0.28 18.42 6.02
N CYS A 136 0.17 17.53 6.91
CA CYS A 136 -0.71 16.55 7.55
C CYS A 136 -1.82 17.22 8.35
N GLN A 137 -1.51 18.25 9.14
CA GLN A 137 -2.51 19.01 9.90
C GLN A 137 -3.53 19.68 8.98
N LEU A 138 -3.08 20.29 7.88
CA LEU A 138 -3.96 20.92 6.90
C LEU A 138 -4.91 19.90 6.25
N LEU A 139 -4.38 18.75 5.83
CA LEU A 139 -5.20 17.68 5.25
C LEU A 139 -6.22 17.12 6.25
N LEU A 140 -5.82 16.93 7.50
CA LEU A 140 -6.71 16.45 8.56
C LEU A 140 -7.79 17.49 8.89
N LYS A 141 -7.43 18.78 8.98
CA LYS A 141 -8.37 19.90 9.16
C LYS A 141 -9.49 19.88 8.10
N HIS A 142 -9.16 19.52 6.86
CA HIS A 142 -10.11 19.42 5.74
C HIS A 142 -10.72 18.03 5.54
N SER A 143 -10.64 17.15 6.54
CA SER A 143 -11.21 15.81 6.52
C SER A 143 -10.71 14.94 5.34
N ALA A 144 -9.49 15.19 4.84
CA ALA A 144 -8.95 14.46 3.69
C ALA A 144 -8.94 12.94 3.93
N TYR A 145 -8.52 12.52 5.12
CA TYR A 145 -8.51 11.10 5.53
C TYR A 145 -9.90 10.48 5.38
N ARG A 146 -10.92 11.12 5.96
CA ARG A 146 -12.31 10.64 5.91
C ARG A 146 -12.85 10.61 4.49
N ARG A 147 -12.60 11.64 3.68
CA ARG A 147 -13.02 11.69 2.27
C ARG A 147 -12.36 10.57 1.45
N MET A 148 -11.06 10.33 1.63
CA MET A 148 -10.34 9.23 0.99
C MET A 148 -10.84 7.86 1.46
N LEU A 149 -11.18 7.71 2.73
CA LEU A 149 -11.74 6.48 3.27
C LEU A 149 -13.12 6.17 2.69
N ILE A 150 -13.99 7.17 2.57
CA ILE A 150 -15.29 7.05 1.90
C ILE A 150 -15.10 6.72 0.42
N PHE A 151 -14.10 7.32 -0.24
CA PHE A 151 -13.76 6.96 -1.60
C PHE A 151 -13.35 5.48 -1.72
N LEU A 152 -12.49 4.99 -0.83
CA LEU A 152 -12.02 3.61 -0.84
C LEU A 152 -13.15 2.60 -0.55
N LEU A 153 -13.94 2.85 0.49
CA LEU A 153 -14.90 1.87 1.00
C LEU A 153 -16.30 2.02 0.41
N GLY A 154 -16.63 3.18 -0.14
CA GLY A 154 -17.99 3.58 -0.50
C GLY A 154 -18.77 4.15 0.69
N PRO A 155 -19.87 4.89 0.45
CA PRO A 155 -20.73 5.38 1.51
C PRO A 155 -21.42 4.20 2.22
N ASN A 156 -21.33 4.14 3.55
CA ASN A 156 -22.06 3.21 4.43
C ASN A 156 -21.77 1.71 4.21
N ARG A 157 -20.50 1.31 3.99
CA ARG A 157 -20.16 -0.11 3.93
C ARG A 157 -20.30 -0.78 5.31
N GLN A 158 -21.45 -1.44 5.52
CA GLN A 158 -21.73 -2.22 6.73
C GLN A 158 -21.26 -3.67 6.64
N ASN A 159 -20.94 -4.21 5.44
CA ASN A 159 -20.49 -5.61 5.31
C ASN A 159 -19.79 -5.93 3.97
N ASN A 160 -19.26 -7.15 3.84
CA ASN A 160 -18.47 -7.66 2.70
C ASN A 160 -19.20 -7.79 1.34
N GLN A 161 -20.48 -7.43 1.24
CA GLN A 161 -21.28 -7.84 0.07
C GLN A 161 -21.22 -6.92 -1.15
N ASN A 162 -20.66 -5.70 -1.07
CA ASN A 162 -20.56 -4.79 -2.23
C ASN A 162 -19.23 -4.01 -2.19
N ARG A 163 -18.11 -4.68 -2.50
CA ARG A 163 -16.83 -3.97 -2.69
C ARG A 163 -16.94 -3.03 -3.89
N ARG A 164 -16.55 -1.76 -3.68
CA ARG A 164 -16.58 -0.72 -4.72
C ARG A 164 -15.59 -1.00 -5.84
N TRP A 165 -14.43 -1.56 -5.49
CA TRP A 165 -13.32 -1.75 -6.40
C TRP A 165 -13.08 -3.22 -6.71
N SER A 166 -12.82 -3.49 -7.98
CA SER A 166 -12.26 -4.77 -8.44
C SER A 166 -10.75 -4.65 -8.64
N PRO A 167 -9.99 -5.75 -8.60
CA PRO A 167 -8.53 -5.74 -8.82
C PRO A 167 -8.13 -5.08 -10.15
N ALA A 168 -8.96 -5.19 -11.18
CA ALA A 168 -8.72 -4.61 -12.51
C ALA A 168 -8.73 -3.08 -12.53
N GLN A 169 -9.29 -2.44 -11.51
CA GLN A 169 -9.38 -0.99 -11.38
C GLN A 169 -8.27 -0.40 -10.51
N ALA A 170 -7.46 -1.22 -9.84
CA ALA A 170 -6.33 -0.77 -9.06
C ALA A 170 -5.20 -0.32 -10.00
N PRO A 171 -4.87 0.98 -10.07
CA PRO A 171 -3.75 1.44 -10.86
C PRO A 171 -2.45 0.87 -10.27
N PRO A 172 -1.43 0.54 -11.07
CA PRO A 172 -0.09 0.25 -10.58
C PRO A 172 0.56 1.54 -10.06
N GLY A 173 0.09 2.03 -8.91
CA GLY A 173 0.66 3.16 -8.20
C GLY A 173 1.71 2.68 -7.22
N VAL A 174 2.99 2.89 -7.54
CA VAL A 174 4.07 2.67 -6.58
C VAL A 174 4.25 3.95 -5.77
N PHE A 175 3.60 4.01 -4.62
CA PHE A 175 3.88 5.04 -3.62
C PHE A 175 5.06 4.59 -2.78
N LYS A 176 6.11 5.43 -2.71
CA LYS A 176 7.22 5.23 -1.78
C LYS A 176 7.04 6.22 -0.64
N LEU A 177 6.81 5.72 0.56
CA LEU A 177 6.86 6.55 1.75
C LEU A 177 8.31 6.94 1.99
N ARG A 178 8.60 8.23 1.96
CA ARG A 178 9.85 8.80 2.46
C ARG A 178 9.75 8.82 3.98
N VAL A 179 10.06 7.67 4.59
CA VAL A 179 10.37 7.60 6.03
C VAL A 179 11.75 8.24 6.23
N SER A 180 11.86 9.53 5.90
CA SER A 180 12.96 10.34 6.39
C SER A 180 12.73 10.35 7.89
N CYS A 181 13.45 9.49 8.60
CA CYS A 181 13.43 9.32 10.05
C CYS A 181 13.08 10.66 10.70
N VAL A 182 11.84 10.76 11.20
CA VAL A 182 11.36 11.96 11.88
C VAL A 182 12.42 12.26 12.92
N PRO A 183 13.17 13.37 12.81
CA PRO A 183 14.17 13.70 13.82
C PRO A 183 13.47 13.66 15.17
N ALA A 184 14.08 13.05 16.19
CA ALA A 184 13.47 12.87 17.51
C ALA A 184 12.95 14.20 18.12
N SER A 185 13.42 15.33 17.61
CA SER A 185 13.01 16.71 17.93
C SER A 185 11.72 17.19 17.25
N THR A 186 11.09 16.42 16.36
CA THR A 186 9.85 16.82 15.68
C THR A 186 8.65 16.56 16.59
N GLN A 187 7.84 17.59 16.84
CA GLN A 187 6.60 17.41 17.59
C GLN A 187 5.68 16.40 16.90
N LEU A 188 5.34 15.33 17.63
CA LEU A 188 4.37 14.36 17.16
C LEU A 188 2.98 15.00 17.09
N LEU A 189 2.25 14.67 16.02
CA LEU A 189 0.85 15.06 15.92
C LEU A 189 -0.01 14.18 16.84
N PRO A 190 -1.02 14.76 17.51
CA PRO A 190 -2.03 13.93 18.15
C PRO A 190 -2.73 13.07 17.08
N LEU A 191 -3.04 11.82 17.44
CA LEU A 191 -3.73 10.92 16.52
C LEU A 191 -5.15 11.43 16.27
N HIS A 192 -5.47 11.67 15.00
CA HIS A 192 -6.76 12.23 14.61
C HIS A 192 -7.92 11.26 14.90
N ALA A 193 -9.08 11.79 15.29
CA ALA A 193 -10.26 10.99 15.67
C ALA A 193 -10.74 10.05 14.55
N ASP A 194 -10.73 10.51 13.29
CA ASP A 194 -11.10 9.66 12.16
C ASP A 194 -10.15 8.47 11.96
N ILE A 195 -8.85 8.67 12.21
CA ILE A 195 -7.85 7.60 12.12
C ILE A 195 -8.04 6.62 13.27
N LEU A 196 -8.26 7.13 14.49
CA LEU A 196 -8.61 6.32 15.66
C LEU A 196 -9.81 5.40 15.37
N ALA A 197 -10.91 5.98 14.86
CA ALA A 197 -12.12 5.23 14.54
C ALA A 197 -11.88 4.18 13.43
N SER A 198 -11.10 4.52 12.40
CA SER A 198 -10.84 3.60 11.29
C SER A 198 -9.96 2.39 11.64
N LEU A 199 -9.07 2.52 12.63
CA LEU A 199 -8.07 1.50 12.94
C LEU A 199 -8.39 0.76 14.24
N PHE A 200 -8.83 1.47 15.27
CA PHE A 200 -8.84 0.96 16.64
C PHE A 200 -10.24 0.79 17.23
N THR A 201 -11.29 1.03 16.45
CA THR A 201 -12.67 0.80 16.90
C THR A 201 -13.40 -0.21 15.99
N PRO A 202 -14.49 -0.84 16.46
CA PRO A 202 -15.25 -1.79 15.64
C PRO A 202 -15.78 -1.19 14.34
N GLU A 203 -16.07 0.12 14.30
CA GLU A 203 -16.51 0.84 13.10
C GLU A 203 -15.43 0.84 11.99
N GLY A 204 -14.16 0.67 12.37
CA GLY A 204 -13.02 0.60 11.46
C GLY A 204 -12.81 -0.76 10.79
N GLN A 205 -13.52 -1.82 11.21
CA GLN A 205 -13.41 -3.18 10.64
C GLN A 205 -13.42 -3.22 9.10
N PRO A 206 -14.28 -2.48 8.37
CA PRO A 206 -14.29 -2.50 6.91
C PRO A 206 -12.97 -2.05 6.28
N TYR A 207 -12.23 -1.13 6.91
CA TYR A 207 -10.93 -0.67 6.42
C TYR A 207 -9.88 -1.77 6.52
N LEU A 208 -9.76 -2.42 7.68
CA LEU A 208 -8.82 -3.53 7.87
C LEU A 208 -9.14 -4.72 6.96
N LEU A 209 -10.42 -5.00 6.70
CA LEU A 209 -10.83 -5.99 5.71
C LEU A 209 -10.40 -5.62 4.29
N GLU A 210 -10.51 -4.34 3.91
CA GLU A 210 -10.03 -3.88 2.60
C GLU A 210 -8.51 -4.00 2.49
N VAL A 211 -7.75 -3.75 3.58
CA VAL A 211 -6.32 -4.06 3.64
C VAL A 211 -6.08 -5.54 3.40
N MET A 212 -6.83 -6.45 4.04
CA MET A 212 -6.68 -7.89 3.80
C MET A 212 -6.96 -8.30 2.35
N PHE A 213 -7.97 -7.71 1.71
CA PHE A 213 -8.24 -7.95 0.29
C PHE A 213 -7.12 -7.41 -0.61
N ALA A 214 -6.60 -6.22 -0.32
CA ALA A 214 -5.45 -5.66 -1.02
C ALA A 214 -4.22 -6.58 -0.91
N MET A 215 -4.00 -7.18 0.27
CA MET A 215 -2.92 -8.16 0.47
C MET A 215 -3.06 -9.41 -0.41
N ARG A 216 -4.26 -9.76 -0.86
CA ARG A 216 -4.49 -10.93 -1.73
C ARG A 216 -4.42 -10.58 -3.21
N GLU A 217 -5.01 -9.45 -3.56
CA GLU A 217 -5.32 -9.10 -4.95
C GLU A 217 -4.22 -8.30 -5.63
N LEU A 218 -3.47 -7.50 -4.87
CA LEU A 218 -2.43 -6.64 -5.42
C LEU A 218 -1.12 -7.40 -5.58
N SER A 219 -0.50 -7.20 -6.74
CA SER A 219 0.82 -7.73 -7.05
C SER A 219 1.93 -6.81 -6.56
N GLY A 220 3.08 -7.40 -6.24
CA GLY A 220 4.25 -6.66 -5.75
C GLY A 220 4.28 -6.48 -4.24
N PRO A 221 5.35 -5.85 -3.71
CA PRO A 221 5.51 -5.62 -2.28
C PRO A 221 4.53 -4.53 -1.80
N LEU A 222 3.76 -4.83 -0.75
CA LEU A 222 2.82 -3.92 -0.10
C LEU A 222 3.42 -3.37 1.21
N SER A 223 4.69 -2.94 1.16
CA SER A 223 5.46 -2.57 2.35
C SER A 223 4.76 -1.51 3.19
N LEU A 224 4.13 -0.51 2.58
CA LEU A 224 3.44 0.55 3.32
C LEU A 224 2.25 0.06 4.14
N LEU A 225 1.47 -0.88 3.61
CA LEU A 225 0.35 -1.46 4.35
C LEU A 225 0.86 -2.35 5.49
N ILE A 226 1.93 -3.09 5.24
CA ILE A 226 2.59 -3.92 6.25
C ILE A 226 3.19 -3.05 7.36
N GLU A 227 3.91 -1.98 7.02
CA GLU A 227 4.48 -1.01 7.95
C GLU A 227 3.38 -0.31 8.78
N MET A 228 2.28 0.11 8.15
CA MET A 228 1.15 0.69 8.87
C MET A 228 0.57 -0.31 9.89
N VAL A 229 0.24 -1.52 9.46
CA VAL A 229 -0.37 -2.56 10.32
C VAL A 229 0.58 -2.96 11.45
N THR A 230 1.86 -3.15 11.16
CA THR A 230 2.88 -3.51 12.14
C THR A 230 3.10 -2.38 13.14
N TYR A 231 3.23 -1.13 12.69
CA TYR A 231 3.34 0.02 13.57
C TYR A 231 2.13 0.16 14.50
N SER A 232 0.92 0.00 13.98
CA SER A 232 -0.32 0.02 14.80
C SER A 232 -0.45 -1.17 15.76
N SER A 233 0.28 -2.26 15.52
CA SER A 233 0.27 -3.47 16.35
C SER A 233 1.30 -3.45 17.48
N TYR A 234 2.32 -2.59 17.40
CA TYR A 234 3.39 -2.50 18.39
C TYR A 234 2.84 -2.17 19.77
N CYS A 235 3.06 -3.04 20.76
CA CYS A 235 2.53 -2.92 22.12
C CYS A 235 1.00 -2.74 22.21
N ASN A 236 0.24 -3.12 21.17
CA ASN A 236 -1.21 -2.97 21.11
C ASN A 236 -1.89 -4.32 20.95
N GLU A 237 -2.21 -4.96 22.07
CA GLU A 237 -2.77 -6.31 22.11
C GLU A 237 -4.13 -6.42 21.37
N PRO A 238 -5.15 -5.59 21.65
CA PRO A 238 -6.45 -5.72 20.97
C PRO A 238 -6.34 -5.60 19.44
N PHE A 239 -5.55 -4.64 18.96
CA PHE A 239 -5.36 -4.44 17.53
C PHE A 239 -4.58 -5.61 16.89
N SER A 240 -3.45 -5.99 17.49
CA SER A 240 -2.58 -7.03 16.93
C SER A 240 -3.26 -8.40 16.88
N LEU A 241 -4.01 -8.79 17.92
CA LEU A 241 -4.79 -10.03 17.92
C LEU A 241 -5.96 -9.98 16.92
N GLY A 242 -6.62 -8.82 16.79
CA GLY A 242 -7.65 -8.60 15.77
C GLY A 242 -7.13 -8.81 14.35
N VAL A 243 -5.95 -8.25 14.04
CA VAL A 243 -5.29 -8.45 12.74
C VAL A 243 -4.88 -9.90 12.52
N LEU A 244 -4.34 -10.59 13.54
CA LEU A 244 -4.01 -12.02 13.42
C LEU A 244 -5.25 -12.86 13.10
N GLN A 245 -6.41 -12.53 13.67
CA GLN A 245 -7.65 -13.22 13.37
C GLN A 245 -8.11 -13.00 11.92
N LEU A 246 -7.97 -11.78 11.39
CA LEU A 246 -8.23 -11.47 9.99
C LEU A 246 -7.29 -12.22 9.04
N LEU A 247 -5.99 -12.27 9.35
CA LEU A 247 -4.98 -12.99 8.57
C LEU A 247 -5.24 -14.50 8.53
N LYS A 248 -5.61 -15.11 9.66
CA LYS A 248 -6.00 -16.52 9.73
C LYS A 248 -7.16 -16.82 8.79
N THR A 249 -8.15 -15.94 8.76
CA THR A 249 -9.31 -16.06 7.85
C THR A 249 -8.87 -16.00 6.39
N GLN A 250 -7.92 -15.13 6.04
CA GLN A 250 -7.38 -15.08 4.67
C GLN A 250 -6.58 -16.34 4.32
N LEU A 251 -5.76 -16.87 5.24
CA LEU A 251 -5.00 -18.11 5.02
C LEU A 251 -5.90 -19.33 4.78
N GLU A 252 -7.06 -19.39 5.44
CA GLU A 252 -8.04 -20.46 5.28
C GLU A 252 -8.84 -20.35 3.97
N THR A 253 -9.23 -19.14 3.59
CA THR A 253 -10.21 -18.91 2.51
C THR A 253 -9.61 -18.56 1.15
N ALA A 254 -8.41 -17.98 1.10
CA ALA A 254 -7.82 -17.53 -0.14
C ALA A 254 -7.17 -18.67 -0.96
N PRO A 255 -7.19 -18.60 -2.31
CA PRO A 255 -6.41 -19.47 -3.17
C PRO A 255 -4.90 -19.42 -2.84
N PRO A 256 -4.16 -20.54 -2.94
CA PRO A 256 -2.73 -20.58 -2.58
C PRO A 256 -1.84 -19.55 -3.30
N HIS A 257 -2.17 -19.18 -4.54
CA HIS A 257 -1.37 -18.22 -5.30
C HIS A 257 -1.50 -16.76 -4.80
N GLU A 258 -2.51 -16.45 -3.99
CA GLU A 258 -2.74 -15.13 -3.39
C GLU A 258 -2.07 -14.96 -2.02
N LEU A 259 -1.51 -16.03 -1.44
CA LEU A 259 -1.06 -16.03 -0.03
C LEU A 259 0.28 -15.35 0.22
N LYS A 260 1.04 -15.00 -0.82
CA LYS A 260 2.42 -14.47 -0.68
C LYS A 260 2.48 -13.25 0.25
N ASN A 261 1.63 -12.28 0.00
CA ASN A 261 1.60 -11.01 0.71
C ASN A 261 0.94 -11.17 2.11
N VAL A 262 -0.05 -12.07 2.24
CA VAL A 262 -0.62 -12.46 3.54
C VAL A 262 0.43 -13.07 4.47
N PHE A 263 1.25 -14.02 3.98
CA PHE A 263 2.35 -14.60 4.76
C PHE A 263 3.42 -13.57 5.10
N GLN A 264 3.72 -12.62 4.21
CA GLN A 264 4.67 -11.56 4.48
C GLN A 264 4.20 -10.66 5.65
N MET A 265 2.93 -10.26 5.69
CA MET A 265 2.39 -9.48 6.81
C MET A 265 2.38 -10.27 8.12
N LEU A 266 1.98 -11.55 8.06
CA LEU A 266 2.05 -12.43 9.23
C LEU A 266 3.48 -12.53 9.76
N GLN A 267 4.48 -12.66 8.87
CA GLN A 267 5.89 -12.72 9.26
C GLN A 267 6.28 -11.45 10.03
N GLU A 268 6.02 -10.26 9.48
CA GLU A 268 6.40 -8.99 10.11
C GLU A 268 5.73 -8.79 11.48
N LEU A 269 4.48 -9.26 11.66
CA LEU A 269 3.82 -9.24 12.98
C LEU A 269 4.45 -10.20 13.99
N LEU A 270 4.92 -11.37 13.57
CA LEU A 270 5.47 -12.39 14.46
C LEU A 270 6.96 -12.18 14.78
N VAL A 271 7.70 -11.46 13.94
CA VAL A 271 9.11 -11.10 14.23
C VAL A 271 9.24 -9.83 15.05
N MET A 272 8.18 -9.03 15.17
CA MET A 272 8.20 -7.79 15.92
C MET A 272 8.58 -8.01 17.38
N GLU A 273 9.64 -7.32 17.80
CA GLU A 273 10.22 -7.40 19.14
C GLU A 273 9.49 -6.42 20.07
N ASP A 274 8.50 -6.93 20.80
CA ASP A 274 7.79 -6.20 21.85
C ASP A 274 7.33 -7.19 22.94
N PRO A 275 6.76 -6.72 24.08
CA PRO A 275 6.28 -7.60 25.14
C PRO A 275 5.20 -8.62 24.73
N LEU A 276 4.55 -8.44 23.56
CA LEU A 276 3.44 -9.26 23.08
C LEU A 276 3.88 -10.34 22.06
N GLN A 277 5.15 -10.36 21.65
CA GLN A 277 5.65 -11.28 20.61
C GLN A 277 5.33 -12.76 20.91
N THR A 278 5.59 -13.21 22.13
CA THR A 278 5.33 -14.61 22.54
C THR A 278 3.84 -14.95 22.48
N GLN A 279 2.97 -14.01 22.88
CA GLN A 279 1.53 -14.19 22.82
C GLN A 279 1.03 -14.26 21.37
N ARG A 280 1.58 -13.43 20.47
CA ARG A 280 1.28 -13.47 19.04
C ARG A 280 1.68 -14.80 18.40
N LEU A 281 2.85 -15.35 18.76
CA LEU A 281 3.28 -16.68 18.30
C LEU A 281 2.29 -17.76 18.74
N LYS A 282 1.96 -17.82 20.04
CA LYS A 282 0.98 -18.79 20.57
C LYS A 282 -0.36 -18.67 19.86
N TYR A 283 -0.89 -17.44 19.72
CA TYR A 283 -2.17 -17.21 19.07
C TYR A 283 -2.18 -17.65 17.60
N ALA A 284 -1.11 -17.34 16.85
CA ALA A 284 -1.00 -17.68 15.44
C ALA A 284 -0.93 -19.20 15.19
N PHE A 285 -0.27 -19.95 16.07
CA PHE A 285 -0.03 -21.38 15.85
C PHE A 285 -0.99 -22.32 16.58
N GLU A 286 -1.27 -22.10 17.87
CA GLU A 286 -1.98 -23.05 18.74
C GLU A 286 -3.49 -22.81 18.85
N SER A 287 -4.01 -21.66 18.42
CA SER A 287 -5.47 -21.42 18.50
C SER A 287 -6.27 -22.46 17.71
N GLU A 288 -7.56 -22.64 18.01
CA GLU A 288 -8.44 -23.63 17.36
C GLU A 288 -8.44 -23.56 15.82
N LYS A 289 -8.18 -22.36 15.28
CA LYS A 289 -8.02 -22.08 13.83
C LYS A 289 -6.62 -21.60 13.47
N GLY A 290 -5.62 -21.98 14.25
CA GLY A 290 -4.23 -21.61 14.08
C GLY A 290 -3.58 -22.26 12.85
N LEU A 291 -2.37 -21.84 12.52
CA LEU A 291 -1.64 -22.36 11.37
C LEU A 291 -1.40 -23.88 11.45
N LEU A 292 -1.20 -24.44 12.64
CA LEU A 292 -1.01 -25.89 12.79
C LEU A 292 -2.28 -26.67 12.41
N ALA A 293 -3.45 -26.21 12.87
CA ALA A 293 -4.73 -26.79 12.50
C ALA A 293 -4.99 -26.69 10.98
N LEU A 294 -4.72 -25.53 10.39
CA LEU A 294 -4.83 -25.32 8.94
C LEU A 294 -3.92 -26.27 8.14
N MET A 295 -2.70 -26.50 8.61
CA MET A 295 -1.76 -27.43 7.98
C MET A 295 -2.27 -28.87 8.05
N HIS A 296 -2.75 -29.31 9.22
CA HIS A 296 -3.34 -30.64 9.37
C HIS A 296 -4.54 -30.86 8.44
N GLN A 297 -5.42 -29.87 8.31
CA GLN A 297 -6.58 -29.93 7.43
C GLN A 297 -6.19 -29.92 5.94
N SER A 298 -5.26 -29.03 5.55
CA SER A 298 -4.85 -28.86 4.15
C SER A 298 -3.94 -29.96 3.62
N ASN A 299 -3.30 -30.73 4.51
CA ASN A 299 -2.33 -31.77 4.13
C ASN A 299 -2.85 -32.78 3.09
N ASN A 300 -4.16 -33.09 3.13
CA ASN A 300 -4.79 -34.05 2.23
C ASN A 300 -5.71 -33.39 1.18
N VAL A 301 -5.99 -32.09 1.30
CA VAL A 301 -7.00 -31.38 0.50
C VAL A 301 -6.38 -30.32 -0.42
N ASP A 302 -5.32 -29.65 0.03
CA ASP A 302 -4.60 -28.60 -0.71
C ASP A 302 -3.10 -28.64 -0.37
N SER A 303 -2.38 -29.52 -1.07
CA SER A 303 -0.94 -29.72 -0.87
C SER A 303 -0.10 -28.46 -1.14
N ARG A 304 -0.58 -27.55 -2.01
CA ARG A 304 0.11 -26.29 -2.31
C ARG A 304 0.07 -25.35 -1.12
N ARG A 305 -1.09 -25.22 -0.47
CA ARG A 305 -1.25 -24.43 0.76
C ARG A 305 -0.39 -25.00 1.89
N CYS A 306 -0.46 -26.31 2.12
CA CYS A 306 0.34 -26.98 3.15
C CYS A 306 1.85 -26.71 2.94
N TYR A 307 2.34 -26.85 1.71
CA TYR A 307 3.74 -26.53 1.37
C TYR A 307 4.11 -25.07 1.66
N GLN A 308 3.24 -24.11 1.33
CA GLN A 308 3.49 -22.71 1.65
C GLN A 308 3.56 -22.45 3.16
N CYS A 309 2.70 -23.08 3.96
CA CYS A 309 2.78 -23.01 5.42
C CYS A 309 4.11 -23.58 5.95
N VAL A 310 4.55 -24.74 5.43
CA VAL A 310 5.87 -25.32 5.78
C VAL A 310 7.00 -24.34 5.45
N LYS A 311 7.00 -23.79 4.23
CA LYS A 311 8.01 -22.82 3.79
C LYS A 311 8.02 -21.57 4.68
N PHE A 312 6.85 -21.09 5.08
CA PHE A 312 6.70 -19.97 6.01
C PHE A 312 7.33 -20.30 7.38
N LEU A 313 7.02 -21.46 7.96
CA LEU A 313 7.59 -21.89 9.25
C LEU A 313 9.12 -21.92 9.23
N VAL A 314 9.71 -22.52 8.19
CA VAL A 314 11.17 -22.57 8.01
C VAL A 314 11.75 -21.17 7.91
N THR A 315 11.11 -20.29 7.12
CA THR A 315 11.56 -18.89 6.94
C THR A 315 11.48 -18.11 8.26
N LEU A 316 10.39 -18.28 9.03
CA LEU A 316 10.19 -17.61 10.30
C LEU A 316 11.23 -18.05 11.33
N ALA A 317 11.49 -19.36 11.45
CA ALA A 317 12.48 -19.89 12.38
C ALA A 317 13.93 -19.46 12.04
N GLN A 318 14.22 -19.16 10.78
CA GLN A 318 15.52 -18.62 10.36
C GLN A 318 15.68 -17.14 10.74
N LYS A 319 14.58 -16.38 10.76
CA LYS A 319 14.59 -14.93 11.00
C LYS A 319 14.27 -14.52 12.44
N CYS A 320 13.57 -15.35 13.20
CA CYS A 320 13.09 -15.04 14.54
C CYS A 320 13.52 -16.12 15.53
N ALA A 321 14.51 -15.82 16.36
CA ALA A 321 15.01 -16.73 17.39
C ALA A 321 13.91 -17.14 18.39
N PRO A 322 13.06 -16.22 18.92
CA PRO A 322 11.92 -16.59 19.76
C PRO A 322 10.96 -17.58 19.09
N ALA A 323 10.66 -17.41 17.79
CA ALA A 323 9.83 -18.36 17.05
C ALA A 323 10.52 -19.73 16.91
N LYS A 324 11.83 -19.74 16.64
CA LYS A 324 12.62 -20.98 16.55
C LYS A 324 12.63 -21.74 17.87
N GLU A 325 12.82 -21.06 18.99
CA GLU A 325 12.78 -21.69 20.31
C GLU A 325 11.38 -22.21 20.62
N TYR A 326 10.36 -21.39 20.40
CA TYR A 326 8.96 -21.79 20.54
C TYR A 326 8.64 -23.06 19.74
N PHE A 327 9.11 -23.19 18.50
CA PHE A 327 8.87 -24.40 17.71
C PHE A 327 9.60 -25.65 18.21
N LYS A 328 10.73 -25.50 18.91
CA LYS A 328 11.38 -26.65 19.56
C LYS A 328 10.53 -27.16 20.72
N ASP A 329 9.91 -26.25 21.45
CA ASP A 329 9.07 -26.58 22.61
C ASP A 329 7.74 -27.22 22.20
N LEU A 330 7.25 -26.93 20.98
CA LEU A 330 6.10 -27.65 20.42
C LEU A 330 6.38 -29.16 20.33
N SER A 331 5.48 -29.97 20.90
CA SER A 331 5.51 -31.43 20.84
C SER A 331 5.00 -31.96 19.49
N VAL A 332 5.47 -31.38 18.39
CA VAL A 332 5.07 -31.73 17.02
C VAL A 332 6.28 -32.38 16.32
N PRO A 333 6.37 -33.73 16.28
CA PRO A 333 7.59 -34.43 15.86
C PRO A 333 8.07 -34.07 14.44
N TRP A 334 7.13 -33.88 13.51
CA TRP A 334 7.46 -33.52 12.12
C TRP A 334 8.03 -32.10 12.01
N LEU A 335 7.63 -31.18 12.89
CA LEU A 335 8.11 -29.80 12.89
C LEU A 335 9.58 -29.74 13.34
N ARG A 336 9.94 -30.52 14.36
CA ARG A 336 11.33 -30.68 14.80
C ARG A 336 12.20 -31.24 13.67
N LEU A 337 11.74 -32.30 13.00
CA LEU A 337 12.44 -32.89 11.85
C LEU A 337 12.64 -31.90 10.70
N LEU A 338 11.63 -31.05 10.41
CA LEU A 338 11.76 -30.01 9.37
C LEU A 338 12.75 -28.91 9.76
N LEU A 339 12.77 -28.48 11.02
CA LEU A 339 13.69 -27.47 11.51
C LEU A 339 15.14 -27.99 11.52
N ASP A 340 15.34 -29.25 11.87
CA ASP A 340 16.64 -29.92 11.84
C ASP A 340 17.11 -30.20 10.40
N ALA A 341 16.18 -30.51 9.48
CA ALA A 341 16.45 -30.70 8.06
C ALA A 341 16.76 -29.39 7.30
N GLY A 342 16.56 -28.22 7.91
CA GLY A 342 16.80 -26.89 7.36
C GLY A 342 18.24 -26.55 6.94
N ARG A 343 19.13 -27.54 6.83
CA ARG A 343 20.48 -27.44 6.22
C ARG A 343 20.59 -28.05 4.81
N GLY A 344 19.51 -28.52 4.18
CA GLY A 344 19.60 -29.08 2.82
C GLY A 344 18.29 -29.10 2.05
N SER A 345 18.24 -28.38 0.94
CA SER A 345 17.07 -28.15 0.06
C SER A 345 16.57 -29.39 -0.72
N GLY A 346 16.88 -30.63 -0.31
CA GLY A 346 16.70 -31.82 -1.16
C GLY A 346 15.72 -32.90 -0.70
N ARG A 347 15.11 -32.83 0.49
CA ARG A 347 14.40 -33.97 1.11
C ARG A 347 12.94 -33.76 1.53
N LEU A 348 12.24 -32.80 0.94
CA LEU A 348 10.80 -32.65 1.20
C LEU A 348 9.93 -33.70 0.48
N GLN A 349 10.46 -34.42 -0.51
CA GLN A 349 9.77 -35.55 -1.15
C GLN A 349 9.96 -36.89 -0.42
N SER A 350 10.94 -37.01 0.48
CA SER A 350 11.25 -38.27 1.18
C SER A 350 10.64 -38.40 2.57
N LEU A 351 9.87 -37.41 3.04
CA LEU A 351 9.25 -37.41 4.37
C LEU A 351 7.88 -38.10 4.44
N GLY A 352 7.47 -38.83 3.40
CA GLY A 352 6.40 -39.83 3.51
C GLY A 352 5.04 -39.32 3.98
N VAL A 353 4.68 -38.08 3.64
CA VAL A 353 3.37 -37.53 4.00
C VAL A 353 2.33 -37.85 2.92
N SER A 354 1.67 -39.03 3.04
CA SER A 354 0.29 -39.34 2.58
C SER A 354 -0.04 -40.84 2.77
N PRO A 355 -1.32 -41.28 2.84
CA PRO A 355 -2.44 -40.85 3.70
C PRO A 355 -3.14 -42.05 4.42
N GLY A 356 -3.84 -41.80 5.55
CA GLY A 356 -4.97 -42.64 6.01
C GLY A 356 -4.68 -43.99 6.69
N PRO A 357 -5.66 -44.53 7.45
CA PRO A 357 -5.41 -45.47 8.55
C PRO A 357 -5.30 -46.91 8.07
N ARG A 358 -4.36 -47.67 8.64
CA ARG A 358 -4.49 -49.13 8.75
C ARG A 358 -4.62 -49.48 10.22
N GLY A 359 -5.85 -49.36 10.71
CA GLY A 359 -6.28 -50.19 11.83
C GLY A 359 -6.27 -51.63 11.35
N LEU A 360 -5.52 -52.48 12.05
CA LEU A 360 -5.60 -53.92 11.91
C LEU A 360 -7.00 -54.38 12.33
N GLU A 361 -7.77 -54.92 11.40
CA GLU A 361 -8.65 -56.04 11.73
C GLU A 361 -7.77 -57.30 11.78
N ALA A 362 -7.63 -57.86 12.98
CA ALA A 362 -7.32 -59.27 13.18
C ALA A 362 -7.83 -59.67 14.57
N SER A 363 -8.86 -60.53 14.54
CA SER A 363 -9.52 -61.31 15.61
C SER A 363 -10.87 -60.79 16.08
#